data_AF-A0A937V2N6-F1
#
_entry.id   AF-A0A937V2N6-F1
#
_cell.length_a   1.000
_cell.length_b   1.000
_cell.length_c   1.000
_cell.angle_alpha   90.00
_cell.angle_beta   90.00
_cell.angle_gamma   90.00
#
_symmetry.space_group_name_H-M   'P 1'
#
loop_
_entity.id
_entity.type
_entity.pdbx_description
1 polymer ?
#
loop_
_entity_poly.entity_id
_entity_poly.type
_entity_poly.pdbx_seq_one_letter_code
_entity_poly.pdbx_strand_id
1 'polypeptide(L)'
;MSDKDPVLEIFFKEYDKLKSEQAQRIGFRDNLLYVTLGLFATIISFAVSNASNYYALLVVPWACLILGWTYLVNDEKISAIGRYIRLTLVERVKEKTGYTDLESLFGWEIAHRSDPLRMRRVLRRSFMLTWQRGANL
;
A
#
# COMPACT_ATOMS: atom_id res chain seq x y z
N MET A 1 40.86 -1.02 8.11
CA MET A 1 39.46 -1.45 8.31
C MET A 1 38.67 -0.20 8.64
N SER A 2 37.79 0.22 7.73
CA SER A 2 37.07 1.49 7.83
C SER A 2 36.19 1.49 9.08
N ASP A 3 36.44 2.42 9.99
CA ASP A 3 35.64 2.72 11.16
C ASP A 3 34.25 3.15 10.68
N LYS A 4 33.30 2.20 10.66
CA LYS A 4 31.93 2.49 10.25
C LYS A 4 31.29 3.26 11.39
N ASP A 5 30.84 4.48 11.12
CA ASP A 5 30.10 5.28 12.10
C ASP A 5 28.91 4.44 12.63
N PRO A 6 28.94 4.01 13.91
CA PRO A 6 27.92 3.12 14.45
C PRO A 6 26.53 3.77 14.43
N VAL A 7 26.44 5.10 14.44
CA VAL A 7 25.18 5.84 14.37
C VAL A 7 24.59 5.78 12.96
N LEU A 8 25.43 5.86 11.93
CA LEU A 8 25.00 5.72 10.55
C LEU A 8 24.49 4.31 10.26
N GLU A 9 25.14 3.28 10.84
CA GLU A 9 24.68 1.90 10.74
C GLU A 9 23.29 1.69 11.38
N ILE A 10 23.02 2.35 12.51
CA ILE A 10 21.69 2.32 13.15
C ILE A 10 20.63 2.91 12.21
N PHE A 11 20.90 4.05 11.57
CA PHE A 11 19.95 4.65 10.62
C PHE A 11 19.70 3.79 9.40
N PHE A 12 20.72 3.10 8.86
CA PHE A 12 20.51 2.15 7.77
C PHE A 12 19.68 0.94 8.20
N LYS A 13 19.93 0.39 9.40
CA LYS A 13 19.12 -0.69 9.96
C LYS A 13 17.66 -0.28 10.19
N GLU A 14 17.43 0.93 10.67
CA GLU A 14 16.08 1.49 10.82
C GLU A 14 15.39 1.66 9.46
N TYR A 15 16.09 2.21 8.47
CA TYR A 15 15.60 2.34 7.09
C TYR A 15 15.19 1.00 6.50
N ASP A 16 16.07 -0.01 6.57
CA ASP A 16 15.82 -1.35 6.04
C ASP A 16 14.62 -2.00 6.72
N LYS A 17 14.51 -1.84 8.05
CA LYS A 17 13.37 -2.38 8.80
C LYS A 17 12.06 -1.72 8.35
N LEU A 18 12.04 -0.40 8.23
CA LEU A 18 10.87 0.35 7.79
C LEU A 18 10.46 -0.02 6.35
N LYS A 19 11.43 -0.17 5.44
CA LYS A 19 11.18 -0.62 4.07
C LYS A 19 10.65 -2.05 4.02
N SER A 20 11.18 -2.96 4.84
CA SER A 20 10.67 -4.33 4.93
C SER A 20 9.22 -4.37 5.41
N GLU A 21 8.87 -3.54 6.40
CA GLU A 21 7.50 -3.43 6.90
C GLU A 21 6.58 -2.81 5.83
N GLN A 22 7.03 -1.77 5.13
CA GLN A 22 6.29 -1.16 4.04
C GLN A 22 5.98 -2.18 2.93
N ALA A 23 6.97 -3.00 2.54
CA ALA A 23 6.80 -4.06 1.54
C ALA A 23 5.81 -5.14 2.01
N GLN A 24 5.89 -5.57 3.26
CA GLN A 24 4.96 -6.54 3.85
C GLN A 24 3.51 -6.00 3.84
N ARG A 25 3.32 -4.73 4.21
CA ARG A 25 1.99 -4.09 4.21
C ARG A 25 1.41 -3.92 2.81
N ILE A 26 2.24 -3.56 1.83
CA ILE A 26 1.85 -3.51 0.41
C ILE A 26 1.42 -4.90 -0.06
N GLY A 27 2.21 -5.94 0.24
CA GLY A 27 1.86 -7.32 -0.12
C GLY A 27 0.55 -7.79 0.54
N PHE A 28 0.35 -7.47 1.81
CA PHE A 28 -0.92 -7.77 2.51
C PHE A 28 -2.11 -7.06 1.85
N ARG A 29 -1.97 -5.77 1.55
CA ARG A 29 -3.01 -4.97 0.87
C ARG A 29 -3.36 -5.57 -0.49
N ASP A 30 -2.36 -5.97 -1.27
CA ASP A 30 -2.57 -6.51 -2.61
C ASP A 30 -3.21 -7.91 -2.55
N ASN A 31 -2.91 -8.70 -1.50
CA ASN A 31 -3.55 -9.99 -1.25
C ASN A 31 -4.98 -9.89 -0.70
N LEU A 32 -5.36 -8.75 -0.13
CA LEU A 32 -6.69 -8.55 0.47
C LEU A 32 -7.83 -8.72 -0.55
N LEU A 33 -7.56 -8.45 -1.83
CA LEU A 33 -8.51 -8.71 -2.92
C LEU A 33 -8.85 -10.19 -3.02
N TYR A 34 -7.84 -11.08 -2.97
CA TYR A 34 -8.05 -12.52 -3.04
C TYR A 34 -8.81 -13.03 -1.80
N VAL A 35 -8.52 -12.47 -0.63
CA VAL A 35 -9.25 -12.77 0.61
C VAL A 35 -10.73 -12.35 0.48
N THR A 36 -10.99 -11.18 -0.09
CA THR A 36 -12.35 -10.68 -0.31
C THR A 36 -13.14 -11.58 -1.25
N LEU A 37 -12.53 -12.00 -2.35
CA LEU A 37 -13.15 -12.93 -3.31
C LEU A 37 -13.46 -14.28 -2.67
N GLY A 38 -12.51 -14.85 -1.92
CA GLY A 38 -12.72 -16.10 -1.20
C GLY A 38 -13.87 -15.99 -0.20
N LEU A 39 -13.89 -14.91 0.59
CA LEU A 39 -14.94 -14.67 1.59
C LEU A 39 -16.32 -14.54 0.96
N PHE A 40 -16.45 -13.77 -0.14
CA PHE A 40 -17.73 -13.67 -0.84
C PHE A 40 -18.15 -14.99 -1.48
N ALA A 41 -17.23 -15.73 -2.09
CA ALA A 41 -17.54 -17.05 -2.63
C ALA A 41 -18.07 -17.99 -1.54
N THR A 42 -17.46 -17.98 -0.35
CA THR A 42 -17.92 -18.75 0.80
C THR A 42 -19.31 -18.31 1.27
N ILE A 43 -19.54 -17.01 1.47
CA ILE A 43 -20.83 -16.49 1.95
C ILE A 43 -21.94 -16.79 0.94
N ILE A 44 -21.70 -16.56 -0.35
CA ILE A 44 -22.69 -16.80 -1.41
C ILE A 44 -22.98 -18.30 -1.56
N SER A 45 -21.94 -19.14 -1.58
CA SER A 45 -22.10 -20.60 -1.66
C SER A 45 -22.94 -21.13 -0.48
N PHE A 46 -22.67 -20.65 0.73
CA PHE A 46 -23.45 -21.01 1.91
C PHE A 46 -24.89 -20.49 1.84
N ALA A 47 -25.09 -19.24 1.45
CA ALA A 47 -26.41 -18.63 1.35
C ALA A 47 -27.31 -19.32 0.32
N VAL A 48 -26.76 -19.73 -0.84
CA VAL A 48 -27.51 -20.37 -1.92
C VAL A 48 -27.75 -21.86 -1.66
N SER A 49 -26.98 -22.49 -0.76
CA SER A 49 -27.13 -23.93 -0.44
C SER A 49 -28.52 -24.32 0.09
N ASN A 50 -29.22 -23.40 0.75
CA ASN A 50 -30.58 -23.61 1.26
C ASN A 50 -31.30 -22.25 1.39
N ALA A 51 -32.58 -22.18 1.04
CA ALA A 51 -33.40 -20.97 1.19
C ALA A 51 -33.46 -20.47 2.64
N SER A 52 -33.30 -21.35 3.64
CA SER A 52 -33.21 -20.95 5.04
C SER A 52 -31.95 -20.14 5.36
N ASN A 53 -30.91 -20.21 4.53
CA ASN A 53 -29.58 -19.66 4.83
C ASN A 53 -29.35 -18.24 4.27
N TYR A 54 -30.36 -17.62 3.65
CA TYR A 54 -30.24 -16.27 3.10
C TYR A 54 -29.86 -15.20 4.12
N TYR A 55 -30.08 -15.44 5.41
CA TYR A 55 -29.60 -14.56 6.48
C TYR A 55 -28.07 -14.39 6.47
N ALA A 56 -27.32 -15.34 5.92
CA ALA A 56 -25.86 -15.23 5.80
C ALA A 56 -25.42 -14.04 4.94
N LEU A 57 -26.25 -13.56 4.01
CA LEU A 57 -25.97 -12.36 3.22
C LEU A 57 -25.88 -11.09 4.10
N LEU A 58 -26.48 -11.08 5.29
CA LEU A 58 -26.35 -9.97 6.25
C LEU A 58 -24.92 -9.84 6.80
N VAL A 59 -24.08 -10.86 6.64
CA VAL A 59 -22.65 -10.80 7.02
C VAL A 59 -21.83 -10.00 6.00
N VAL A 60 -22.28 -9.88 4.75
CA VAL A 60 -21.59 -9.16 3.68
C VAL A 60 -21.23 -7.71 4.06
N PRO A 61 -22.16 -6.84 4.54
CA PRO A 61 -21.80 -5.47 4.90
C PRO A 61 -20.75 -5.40 6.02
N TRP A 62 -20.79 -6.33 6.98
CA TRP A 62 -19.79 -6.41 8.05
C TRP A 62 -18.42 -6.86 7.53
N ALA A 63 -18.40 -7.85 6.65
CA ALA A 63 -17.19 -8.28 5.97
C ALA A 63 -16.56 -7.15 5.16
N CYS A 64 -17.36 -6.40 4.39
CA CYS A 64 -16.91 -5.23 3.64
C CYS A 64 -16.33 -4.15 4.56
N LEU A 65 -16.99 -3.88 5.69
CA LEU A 65 -16.53 -2.88 6.64
C LEU A 65 -15.18 -3.26 7.26
N ILE A 66 -15.03 -4.50 7.70
CA ILE A 66 -13.78 -4.99 8.32
C ILE A 66 -12.64 -4.99 7.30
N LEU A 67 -12.87 -5.52 6.10
CA LEU A 67 -11.85 -5.59 5.06
C LEU A 67 -11.49 -4.20 4.53
N GLY A 68 -12.48 -3.34 4.28
CA GLY A 68 -12.28 -1.96 3.86
C GLY A 68 -11.51 -1.13 4.90
N TRP A 69 -11.86 -1.28 6.18
CA TRP A 69 -11.12 -0.66 7.27
C TRP A 69 -9.66 -1.14 7.33
N THR A 70 -9.45 -2.45 7.19
CA THR A 70 -8.12 -3.04 7.19
C THR A 70 -7.27 -2.49 6.03
N TYR A 71 -7.86 -2.31 4.86
CA TYR A 71 -7.21 -1.67 3.72
C TYR A 71 -6.78 -0.24 4.05
N LEU A 72 -7.72 0.56 4.58
CA LEU A 72 -7.48 1.99 4.88
C LEU A 72 -6.37 2.17 5.92
N VAL A 73 -6.40 1.40 7.01
CA VAL A 73 -5.37 1.45 8.06
C VAL A 73 -4.01 1.08 7.49
N ASN A 74 -3.91 0.07 6.62
CA ASN A 74 -2.64 -0.27 5.99
C ASN A 74 -2.12 0.84 5.08
N ASP A 75 -2.99 1.49 4.31
CA ASP A 75 -2.61 2.60 3.42
C ASP A 75 -2.10 3.81 4.21
N GLU A 76 -2.73 4.11 5.36
CA GLU A 76 -2.26 5.14 6.27
C GLU A 76 -0.87 4.82 6.83
N LYS A 77 -0.62 3.57 7.26
CA LYS A 77 0.69 3.15 7.78
C LYS A 77 1.78 3.20 6.72
N ILE A 78 1.50 2.74 5.50
CA ILE A 78 2.43 2.86 4.36
C ILE A 78 2.76 4.34 4.12
N SER A 79 1.75 5.21 4.14
CA SER A 79 1.92 6.65 3.96
C SER A 79 2.72 7.30 5.09
N ALA A 80 2.49 6.89 6.34
CA ALA A 80 3.22 7.38 7.50
C ALA A 80 4.70 6.97 7.48
N ILE A 81 5.01 5.71 7.16
CA ILE A 81 6.39 5.23 7.00
C ILE A 81 7.12 6.04 5.93
N GLY A 82 6.50 6.21 4.75
CA GLY A 82 7.10 6.98 3.67
C GLY A 82 7.33 8.46 4.04
N ARG A 83 6.43 9.07 4.83
CA ARG A 83 6.62 10.43 5.36
C ARG A 83 7.78 10.49 6.36
N TYR A 84 7.86 9.54 7.29
CA TYR A 84 8.91 9.49 8.31
C TYR A 84 10.31 9.33 7.69
N ILE A 85 10.45 8.40 6.74
CA ILE A 85 11.71 8.21 6.02
C ILE A 85 12.14 9.54 5.39
N ARG A 86 11.24 10.20 4.65
CA ARG A 86 11.56 11.42 3.90
C ARG A 86 11.82 12.65 4.78
N LEU A 87 10.99 12.88 5.78
CA LEU A 87 11.00 14.12 6.56
C LEU A 87 11.88 14.03 7.80
N THR A 88 12.20 12.83 8.27
CA THR A 88 12.89 12.67 9.56
C THR A 88 14.16 11.87 9.39
N LEU A 89 14.10 10.69 8.78
CA LEU A 89 15.27 9.83 8.68
C LEU A 89 16.33 10.42 7.73
N VAL A 90 15.92 10.94 6.57
CA VAL A 90 16.79 11.63 5.62
C VAL A 90 17.46 12.86 6.25
N GLU A 91 16.70 13.65 7.02
CA GLU A 91 17.22 14.85 7.70
C GLU A 91 18.27 14.49 8.76
N ARG A 92 18.01 13.47 9.58
CA ARG A 92 18.97 12.96 10.58
C ARG A 92 20.26 12.42 9.95
N VAL A 93 20.16 11.75 8.80
CA VAL A 93 21.33 11.27 8.05
C VAL A 93 22.13 12.47 7.48
N LYS A 94 21.45 13.51 7.00
CA LYS A 94 22.08 14.76 6.54
C LYS A 94 22.91 15.42 7.62
N GLU A 95 22.30 15.62 8.78
CA GLU A 95 22.95 16.27 9.94
C GLU A 95 24.20 15.53 10.38
N LYS A 96 24.18 14.18 10.33
CA LYS A 96 25.32 13.36 10.76
C LYS A 96 26.44 13.24 9.74
N THR A 97 26.11 13.14 8.45
CA THR A 97 27.12 12.91 7.40
C THR A 97 27.68 14.21 6.83
N GLY A 98 27.01 15.35 7.04
CA GLY A 98 27.37 16.62 6.41
C GLY A 98 27.21 16.61 4.88
N TYR A 99 26.69 15.52 4.31
CA TYR A 99 26.53 15.35 2.88
C TYR A 99 25.29 16.11 2.40
N THR A 100 25.50 17.14 1.58
CA THR A 100 24.42 17.99 1.06
C THR A 100 23.68 17.33 -0.10
N ASP A 101 24.32 16.40 -0.81
CA ASP A 101 23.78 15.73 -2.00
C ASP A 101 23.01 14.44 -1.65
N LEU A 102 21.89 14.59 -0.94
CA LEU A 102 20.98 13.49 -0.60
C LEU A 102 20.07 13.07 -1.75
N GLU A 103 19.96 13.89 -2.80
CA GLU A 103 19.29 13.49 -4.03
C GLU A 103 20.02 12.33 -4.72
N SER A 104 21.34 12.24 -4.57
CA SER A 104 22.13 11.08 -5.01
C SER A 104 21.85 9.81 -4.17
N LEU A 105 21.72 9.94 -2.84
CA LEU A 105 21.52 8.80 -1.92
C LEU A 105 20.10 8.19 -1.98
N PHE A 106 19.07 9.03 -2.14
CA PHE A 106 17.67 8.59 -2.20
C PHE A 106 17.02 8.87 -3.57
N GLY A 107 17.82 9.09 -4.61
CA GLY A 107 17.34 9.49 -5.94
C GLY A 107 16.29 8.56 -6.53
N TRP A 108 16.41 7.24 -6.28
CA TRP A 108 15.41 6.26 -6.71
C TRP A 108 14.05 6.46 -6.04
N GLU A 109 14.02 6.81 -4.75
CA GLU A 109 12.78 7.03 -4.00
C GLU A 109 12.06 8.30 -4.47
N ILE A 110 12.82 9.34 -4.81
CA ILE A 110 12.31 10.62 -5.32
C ILE A 110 11.84 10.47 -6.77
N ALA A 111 12.64 9.83 -7.63
CA ALA A 111 12.31 9.60 -9.04
C ALA A 111 11.08 8.70 -9.20
N HIS A 112 10.99 7.60 -8.43
CA HIS A 112 9.86 6.68 -8.53
C HIS A 112 8.52 7.31 -8.09
N ARG A 113 8.54 8.34 -7.24
CA ARG A 113 7.33 9.00 -6.73
C ARG A 113 6.90 10.21 -7.56
N SER A 114 7.79 10.77 -8.37
CA SER A 114 7.55 11.92 -9.25
C SER A 114 6.69 11.58 -10.47
N ASP A 115 5.91 10.49 -10.43
CA ASP A 115 4.94 10.14 -11.46
C ASP A 115 3.51 10.57 -11.04
N PRO A 116 3.13 11.85 -11.26
CA PRO A 116 1.78 12.36 -11.02
C PRO A 116 0.72 11.71 -11.92
N LEU A 117 1.12 10.89 -12.90
CA LEU A 117 0.20 10.24 -13.83
C LEU A 117 -0.28 8.87 -13.34
N ARG A 118 0.19 8.35 -12.20
CA ARG A 118 -0.29 7.07 -11.66
C ARG A 118 -1.79 7.10 -11.32
N MET A 119 -2.26 8.16 -10.65
CA MET A 119 -3.68 8.35 -10.34
C MET A 119 -4.52 8.61 -11.60
N ARG A 120 -3.96 9.40 -12.55
CA ARG A 120 -4.63 9.72 -13.83
C ARG A 120 -4.76 8.50 -14.75
N ARG A 121 -3.81 7.55 -14.74
CA ARG A 121 -3.88 6.33 -15.57
C ARG A 121 -4.91 5.32 -15.07
N VAL A 122 -5.11 5.21 -13.75
CA VAL A 122 -6.18 4.38 -13.17
C VAL A 122 -7.56 4.91 -13.54
N LEU A 123 -7.79 6.22 -13.36
CA LEU A 123 -9.06 6.86 -13.74
C LEU A 123 -9.31 6.83 -15.26
N ARG A 124 -8.27 7.04 -16.08
CA ARG A 124 -8.41 7.02 -17.55
C ARG A 124 -8.69 5.62 -18.10
N ARG A 125 -8.14 4.55 -17.51
CA ARG A 125 -8.48 3.16 -17.90
C ARG A 125 -9.91 2.78 -17.53
N SER A 126 -10.40 3.19 -16.36
CA SER A 126 -11.80 2.98 -15.97
C SER A 126 -12.77 3.73 -16.87
N PHE A 127 -12.45 4.99 -17.25
CA PHE A 127 -13.30 5.78 -18.14
C PHE A 127 -13.32 5.26 -19.59
N MET A 128 -12.18 4.77 -20.09
CA MET A 128 -12.07 4.22 -21.45
C MET A 128 -12.85 2.90 -21.61
N LEU A 129 -12.86 2.04 -20.58
CA LEU A 129 -13.63 0.79 -20.57
C LEU A 129 -15.16 1.05 -20.49
N THR A 130 -15.59 2.13 -19.85
CA THR A 130 -17.01 2.53 -19.83
C THR A 130 -17.48 3.18 -21.13
N TRP A 131 -16.62 3.93 -21.84
CA TRP A 131 -16.98 4.59 -23.09
C TRP A 131 -17.10 3.60 -24.27
N GLN A 132 -16.24 2.58 -24.30
CA GLN A 132 -16.24 1.58 -25.38
C GLN A 132 -17.44 0.60 -25.31
N ARG A 133 -18.14 0.49 -24.16
CA ARG A 133 -19.42 -0.23 -24.03
C ARG A 133 -20.65 0.61 -24.39
N GLY A 134 -20.55 1.94 -24.38
CA GLY A 134 -21.67 2.83 -24.73
C GLY A 134 -21.81 3.14 -26.22
N ALA A 135 -20.79 2.83 -27.03
CA ALA A 135 -20.78 3.09 -28.48
C ALA A 135 -21.14 1.86 -29.35
N ASN A 136 -21.53 0.74 -28.74
CA ASN A 136 -21.93 -0.51 -29.41
C ASN A 136 -23.36 -0.94 -29.05
N LEU A 137 -24.19 0.00 -28.60
CA LEU A 137 -25.66 -0.12 -28.49
C LEU A 137 -26.29 0.94 -29.42
#